data_AF-A0A946STH8-F1
#
_entry.id   AF-A0A946STH8-F1
#
_cell.length_a   1.000
_cell.length_b   1.000
_cell.length_c   1.000
_cell.angle_alpha   90.00
_cell.angle_beta   90.00
_cell.angle_gamma   90.00
#
_symmetry.space_group_name_H-M   'P 1'
#
loop_
_entity.id
_entity.type
_entity.pdbx_description
1 polymer ?
#
loop_
_entity_poly.entity_id
_entity_poly.type
_entity_poly.pdbx_seq_one_letter_code
_entity_poly.pdbx_strand_id
1 'polypeptide(L)'
;MCYTRDARRRGGLRAACLALLPSALLLGCAPYQEMWTRPDLAAASIAAMDVDTAAVTQRVILFGDGGSSGIDVDDPAHLVDPTLRALAARAAEIPDRTTVAVLGDTVYPSGVPPADPARAYERRRAEAALAAQLEAATSSGSSAVLVAGNHDWQYGQAGVDRQAGMVRRHAADGSRDITFAPEPGNPGPVVMDIGDEIRLVALDTEWWIRADFEPVEVSRFRLELTAAMAGAGDRRVIVIAHHPIASHGPHGGFYDLRKRFGGPVPSPVVGGILGAAVGGALSLAKGEFWPLPFALYGVGLAVYMPTDANFTLLHGIASAGQDIHTPPYQYMLSVFRSVFATHRPFVYASGHEHVLEVLDGGEMADYLLVSGAGSKTSPVKHGANTLFDTYGEGFMIVDFLNDDRVTLRVITTDDAPDGGAVAFTMDLDG
;
A
#
# COMPACT_ATOMS: atom_id res chain seq x y z
N MET A 1 -71.89 26.01 -27.57
CA MET A 1 -71.59 26.94 -28.68
C MET A 1 -70.54 26.27 -29.56
N CYS A 2 -70.94 25.54 -30.61
CA CYS A 2 -71.02 26.03 -32.01
C CYS A 2 -69.70 26.69 -32.44
N TYR A 3 -68.93 26.16 -33.39
CA TYR A 3 -69.32 26.04 -34.80
C TYR A 3 -68.46 25.01 -35.56
N THR A 4 -69.10 24.23 -36.43
CA THR A 4 -68.50 23.47 -37.54
C THR A 4 -68.56 24.31 -38.83
N ARG A 5 -67.52 24.25 -39.69
CA ARG A 5 -67.67 24.41 -41.16
C ARG A 5 -66.43 23.95 -41.93
N ASP A 6 -66.56 22.75 -42.49
CA ASP A 6 -66.31 22.30 -43.87
C ASP A 6 -65.57 23.23 -44.88
N ALA A 7 -64.56 22.70 -45.59
CA ALA A 7 -64.58 22.45 -47.06
C ALA A 7 -63.19 22.37 -47.77
N ARG A 8 -62.96 21.22 -48.42
CA ARG A 8 -62.34 20.98 -49.75
C ARG A 8 -60.80 21.06 -50.02
N ARG A 9 -60.25 19.86 -50.28
CA ARG A 9 -59.48 19.36 -51.45
C ARG A 9 -58.39 20.22 -52.11
N ARG A 10 -57.17 19.63 -52.17
CA ARG A 10 -56.19 19.44 -53.28
C ARG A 10 -54.79 19.51 -52.65
N GLY A 11 -54.01 18.43 -52.53
CA GLY A 11 -53.37 17.70 -53.62
C GLY A 11 -51.90 18.15 -53.70
N GLY A 12 -50.94 17.26 -53.38
CA GLY A 12 -49.53 17.49 -53.72
C GLY A 12 -48.51 17.17 -52.62
N LEU A 13 -47.67 16.17 -52.92
CA LEU A 13 -46.35 15.88 -52.35
C LEU A 13 -46.24 15.51 -50.86
N ARG A 14 -46.12 14.20 -50.62
CA ARG A 14 -45.53 13.64 -49.40
C ARG A 14 -44.05 14.02 -49.36
N ALA A 15 -43.69 15.05 -48.61
CA ALA A 15 -42.34 15.24 -48.11
C ALA A 15 -42.15 14.29 -46.92
N ALA A 16 -41.27 13.31 -47.07
CA ALA A 16 -40.84 12.46 -45.97
C ALA A 16 -40.02 13.30 -44.99
N CYS A 17 -40.65 13.77 -43.91
CA CYS A 17 -39.93 14.26 -42.75
C CYS A 17 -39.22 13.06 -42.10
N LEU A 18 -37.92 12.95 -42.35
CA LEU A 18 -37.01 12.08 -41.62
C LEU A 18 -37.03 12.55 -40.16
N ALA A 19 -37.81 11.86 -39.32
CA ALA A 19 -37.79 12.09 -37.88
C ALA A 19 -36.42 11.65 -37.36
N LEU A 20 -35.53 12.63 -37.15
CA LEU A 20 -34.32 12.45 -36.36
C LEU A 20 -34.76 12.16 -34.91
N LEU A 21 -34.89 10.88 -34.59
CA LEU A 21 -34.89 10.41 -33.21
C LEU A 21 -33.57 10.89 -32.58
N PRO A 22 -33.59 11.70 -31.52
CA PRO A 22 -32.37 11.97 -30.78
C PRO A 22 -32.00 10.65 -30.11
N SER A 23 -31.01 9.97 -30.68
CA SER A 23 -30.28 8.90 -30.01
C SER A 23 -29.69 9.51 -28.75
N ALA A 24 -30.39 9.34 -27.62
CA ALA A 24 -29.83 9.59 -26.31
C ALA A 24 -28.64 8.64 -26.16
N LEU A 25 -27.45 9.14 -26.50
CA LEU A 25 -26.20 8.58 -26.05
C LEU A 25 -26.23 8.67 -24.53
N LEU A 26 -26.72 7.61 -23.90
CA LEU A 26 -26.44 7.32 -22.50
C LEU A 26 -24.93 7.13 -22.41
N LEU A 27 -24.21 8.26 -22.28
CA LEU A 27 -22.90 8.29 -21.67
C LEU A 27 -23.12 7.94 -20.20
N GLY A 28 -23.41 6.67 -19.93
CA GLY A 28 -23.17 6.10 -18.62
C GLY A 28 -21.69 6.24 -18.39
N CYS A 29 -21.29 7.18 -17.53
CA CYS A 29 -20.08 6.99 -16.76
C CYS A 29 -20.27 5.62 -16.10
N ALA A 30 -19.59 4.58 -16.61
CA ALA A 30 -19.40 3.39 -15.83
C ALA A 30 -18.80 3.90 -14.50
N PRO A 31 -19.43 3.64 -13.34
CA PRO A 31 -18.79 3.96 -12.08
C PRO A 31 -17.41 3.32 -12.14
N TYR A 32 -16.36 4.07 -11.76
CA TYR A 32 -15.09 3.44 -11.42
C TYR A 32 -15.45 2.26 -10.52
N GLN A 33 -15.11 1.04 -10.91
CA GLN A 33 -15.36 -0.09 -10.03
C GLN A 33 -14.46 0.12 -8.82
N GLU A 34 -15.07 0.58 -7.72
CA GLU A 34 -14.41 0.83 -6.42
C GLU A 34 -13.72 -0.41 -5.88
N MET A 35 -14.23 -1.58 -6.29
CA MET A 35 -13.83 -2.87 -5.78
C MET A 35 -13.99 -3.93 -6.87
N TRP A 36 -13.05 -4.85 -6.94
CA TRP A 36 -13.13 -6.03 -7.79
C TRP A 36 -12.89 -7.29 -6.97
N THR A 37 -13.70 -8.32 -7.25
CA THR A 37 -13.58 -9.65 -6.65
C THR A 37 -13.55 -10.66 -7.77
N ARG A 38 -12.73 -11.71 -7.62
CA ARG A 38 -12.72 -12.81 -8.57
C ARG A 38 -14.12 -13.44 -8.67
N PRO A 39 -14.68 -13.66 -9.87
CA PRO A 39 -16.09 -14.03 -10.02
C PRO A 39 -16.54 -15.30 -9.28
N ASP A 40 -15.65 -16.28 -9.11
CA ASP A 40 -15.89 -17.52 -8.39
C ASP A 40 -15.94 -17.34 -6.86
N LEU A 41 -15.38 -16.25 -6.32
CA LEU A 41 -15.35 -15.95 -4.89
C LEU A 41 -16.47 -15.01 -4.43
N ALA A 42 -17.10 -14.28 -5.35
CA ALA A 42 -18.04 -13.21 -5.03
C ALA A 42 -19.20 -13.68 -4.13
N ALA A 43 -19.84 -14.80 -4.46
CA ALA A 43 -20.99 -15.30 -3.69
C ALA A 43 -20.60 -15.81 -2.29
N ALA A 44 -19.44 -16.48 -2.18
CA ALA A 44 -18.91 -16.99 -0.91
C ALA A 44 -18.52 -15.83 0.03
N SER A 45 -17.90 -14.78 -0.53
CA SER A 45 -17.49 -13.61 0.25
C SER A 45 -18.67 -12.88 0.91
N ILE A 46 -19.82 -12.79 0.25
CA ILE A 46 -21.01 -12.15 0.85
C ILE A 46 -21.57 -13.01 2.00
N ALA A 47 -21.53 -14.33 1.86
CA ALA A 47 -22.10 -15.25 2.85
C ALA A 47 -21.29 -15.36 4.14
N ALA A 48 -19.98 -15.04 4.11
CA ALA A 48 -19.05 -15.20 5.22
C ALA A 48 -18.72 -13.90 5.98
N MET A 49 -19.44 -12.80 5.72
CA MET A 49 -19.10 -11.47 6.27
C MET A 49 -19.19 -11.38 7.80
N ASP A 50 -20.01 -12.23 8.43
CA ASP A 50 -20.15 -12.31 9.88
C ASP A 50 -19.26 -13.43 10.45
N VAL A 51 -18.20 -13.04 11.16
CA VAL A 51 -17.35 -13.95 11.94
C VAL A 51 -17.77 -13.89 13.40
N ASP A 52 -18.10 -15.03 13.98
CA ASP A 52 -18.34 -15.15 15.42
C ASP A 52 -17.01 -15.01 16.17
N THR A 53 -16.80 -13.86 16.81
CA THR A 53 -15.58 -13.56 17.58
C THR A 53 -15.38 -14.49 18.78
N ALA A 54 -16.42 -15.21 19.22
CA ALA A 54 -16.28 -16.24 20.24
C ALA A 54 -15.50 -17.46 19.73
N ALA A 55 -15.58 -17.75 18.42
CA ALA A 55 -14.88 -18.87 17.78
C ALA A 55 -13.41 -18.57 17.46
N VAL A 56 -13.01 -17.29 17.44
CA VAL A 56 -11.65 -16.87 17.06
C VAL A 56 -10.64 -17.21 18.17
N THR A 57 -9.64 -18.04 17.87
CA THR A 57 -8.54 -18.42 18.78
C THR A 57 -7.42 -17.40 18.76
N GLN A 58 -7.07 -16.88 17.59
CA GLN A 58 -6.06 -15.84 17.38
C GLN A 58 -6.47 -14.90 16.23
N ARG A 59 -6.09 -13.63 16.34
CA ARG A 59 -6.32 -12.59 15.34
C ARG A 59 -5.04 -11.85 15.00
N VAL A 60 -4.78 -11.66 13.72
CA VAL A 60 -3.76 -10.73 13.21
C VAL A 60 -4.44 -9.66 12.38
N ILE A 61 -4.31 -8.39 12.78
CA ILE A 61 -4.74 -7.24 11.98
C ILE A 61 -3.55 -6.70 11.21
N LEU A 62 -3.68 -6.51 9.91
CA LEU A 62 -2.64 -6.05 9.00
C LEU A 62 -2.93 -4.60 8.61
N PHE A 63 -2.11 -3.64 9.07
CA PHE A 63 -2.35 -2.21 8.87
C PHE A 63 -1.06 -1.51 8.39
N GLY A 64 -1.03 -0.96 7.19
CA GLY A 64 0.14 -0.27 6.62
C GLY A 64 -0.13 1.18 6.23
N ASP A 65 0.93 1.97 6.13
CA ASP A 65 0.92 3.29 5.49
C ASP A 65 -0.04 4.30 6.16
N GLY A 66 -0.16 4.22 7.49
CA GLY A 66 -1.00 5.10 8.30
C GLY A 66 -0.42 6.49 8.58
N GLY A 67 0.81 6.80 8.15
CA GLY A 67 1.50 8.02 8.59
C GLY A 67 0.92 9.35 8.08
N SER A 68 -0.11 9.33 7.23
CA SER A 68 -0.82 10.53 6.76
C SER A 68 -2.25 10.63 7.29
N SER A 69 -2.66 9.75 8.20
CA SER A 69 -3.98 9.77 8.84
C SER A 69 -4.29 11.13 9.46
N GLY A 70 -5.58 11.44 9.56
CA GLY A 70 -6.06 12.58 10.34
C GLY A 70 -5.63 12.44 11.82
N ILE A 71 -4.91 13.42 12.35
CA ILE A 71 -4.45 13.38 13.75
C ILE A 71 -4.77 14.66 14.49
N ASP A 72 -5.11 14.50 15.76
CA ASP A 72 -5.01 15.56 16.75
C ASP A 72 -3.56 15.59 17.26
N VAL A 73 -2.83 16.64 16.90
CA VAL A 73 -1.38 16.75 17.22
C VAL A 73 -1.15 16.99 18.71
N ASP A 74 -2.12 17.59 19.40
CA ASP A 74 -2.02 17.91 20.81
C ASP A 74 -2.53 16.77 21.70
N ASP A 75 -3.44 15.93 21.19
CA ASP A 75 -3.92 14.71 21.86
C ASP A 75 -3.97 13.49 20.90
N PRO A 76 -2.85 12.78 20.69
CA PRO A 76 -2.81 11.65 19.76
C PRO A 76 -3.73 10.47 20.11
N ALA A 77 -4.23 10.40 21.34
CA ALA A 77 -5.20 9.39 21.75
C ALA A 77 -6.63 9.73 21.27
N HIS A 78 -6.89 10.99 20.91
CA HIS A 78 -8.12 11.41 20.26
C HIS A 78 -8.07 11.05 18.77
N LEU A 79 -8.48 9.81 18.47
CA LEU A 79 -8.53 9.29 17.11
C LEU A 79 -9.62 10.00 16.29
N VAL A 80 -9.22 10.91 15.40
CA VAL A 80 -10.14 11.64 14.51
C VAL A 80 -10.27 10.99 13.13
N ASP A 81 -9.27 10.20 12.73
CA ASP A 81 -9.25 9.47 11.47
C ASP A 81 -10.23 8.27 11.48
N PRO A 82 -11.08 8.10 10.46
CA PRO A 82 -12.00 6.97 10.38
C PRO A 82 -11.28 5.61 10.39
N THR A 83 -10.13 5.50 9.74
CA THR A 83 -9.37 4.26 9.62
C THR A 83 -8.71 3.89 10.94
N LEU A 84 -8.12 4.85 11.65
CA LEU A 84 -7.61 4.60 13.01
C LEU A 84 -8.72 4.25 14.01
N ARG A 85 -9.89 4.89 13.92
CA ARG A 85 -11.05 4.53 14.77
C ARG A 85 -11.55 3.12 14.47
N ALA A 86 -11.62 2.74 13.20
CA ALA A 86 -11.99 1.38 12.80
C ALA A 86 -10.98 0.35 13.29
N LEU A 87 -9.68 0.62 13.16
CA LEU A 87 -8.61 -0.23 13.68
C LEU A 87 -8.77 -0.46 15.19
N ALA A 88 -8.93 0.62 15.96
CA ALA A 88 -9.13 0.55 17.40
C ALA A 88 -10.38 -0.26 17.80
N ALA A 89 -11.49 -0.04 17.10
CA ALA A 89 -12.72 -0.77 17.34
C ALA A 89 -12.55 -2.28 17.07
N ARG A 90 -11.88 -2.67 15.96
CA ARG A 90 -11.64 -4.08 15.61
C ARG A 90 -10.65 -4.76 16.54
N ALA A 91 -9.62 -4.05 17.00
CA ALA A 91 -8.67 -4.54 17.99
C ALA A 91 -9.33 -4.77 19.36
N ALA A 92 -10.29 -3.91 19.74
CA ALA A 92 -11.02 -4.01 20.99
C ALA A 92 -12.04 -5.16 21.07
N GLU A 93 -12.37 -5.82 19.95
CA GLU A 93 -13.34 -6.93 19.94
C GLU A 93 -12.86 -8.13 20.77
N ILE A 94 -11.57 -8.48 20.67
CA ILE A 94 -10.94 -9.64 21.34
C ILE A 94 -9.47 -9.33 21.69
N PRO A 95 -9.20 -8.37 22.58
CA PRO A 95 -7.89 -7.76 22.73
C PRO A 95 -6.79 -8.75 23.12
N ASP A 96 -7.07 -9.66 24.05
CA ASP A 96 -6.11 -10.68 24.55
C ASP A 96 -5.69 -11.71 23.49
N ARG A 97 -6.38 -11.74 22.34
CA ARG A 97 -6.14 -12.67 21.22
C ARG A 97 -5.79 -11.92 19.93
N THR A 98 -5.52 -10.62 20.00
CA THR A 98 -5.29 -9.77 18.84
C THR A 98 -3.87 -9.23 18.82
N THR A 99 -3.17 -9.46 17.71
CA THR A 99 -1.93 -8.79 17.36
C THR A 99 -2.13 -7.88 16.16
N VAL A 100 -1.79 -6.60 16.28
CA VAL A 100 -1.79 -5.65 15.17
C VAL A 100 -0.39 -5.57 14.55
N ALA A 101 -0.24 -6.06 13.31
CA ALA A 101 0.97 -5.88 12.53
C ALA A 101 0.90 -4.57 11.74
N VAL A 102 1.75 -3.60 12.14
CA VAL A 102 1.91 -2.33 11.45
C VAL A 102 2.98 -2.47 10.38
N LEU A 103 2.58 -2.38 9.11
CA LEU A 103 3.36 -2.77 7.93
C LEU A 103 4.23 -1.63 7.36
N GLY A 104 4.73 -0.75 8.22
CA GLY A 104 5.63 0.35 7.84
C GLY A 104 4.92 1.63 7.38
N ASP A 105 5.74 2.64 7.07
CA ASP A 105 5.30 3.97 6.65
C ASP A 105 4.38 4.65 7.67
N THR A 106 4.78 4.53 8.93
CA THR A 106 4.07 5.13 10.06
C THR A 106 4.23 6.65 10.13
N VAL A 107 5.24 7.23 9.47
CA VAL A 107 5.50 8.66 9.48
C VAL A 107 5.86 9.20 8.09
N TYR A 108 4.95 10.00 7.53
CA TYR A 108 5.19 10.73 6.28
C TYR A 108 5.63 12.20 6.50
N PRO A 109 6.30 12.82 5.51
CA PRO A 109 6.81 12.22 4.27
C PRO A 109 8.24 11.67 4.41
N SER A 110 8.90 11.83 5.56
CA SER A 110 10.32 11.48 5.67
C SER A 110 10.71 10.87 7.02
N GLY A 111 9.80 10.16 7.68
CA GLY A 111 10.10 9.55 8.97
C GLY A 111 10.27 10.61 10.07
N VAL A 112 10.87 10.21 11.18
CA VAL A 112 11.01 11.08 12.36
C VAL A 112 12.19 12.05 12.20
N PRO A 113 11.95 13.39 12.14
CA PRO A 113 13.02 14.38 11.98
C PRO A 113 14.01 14.40 13.16
N PRO A 114 15.25 14.89 12.98
CA PRO A 114 16.15 15.16 14.08
C PRO A 114 15.57 16.23 15.03
N ALA A 115 16.12 16.32 16.25
CA ALA A 115 15.75 17.37 17.19
C ALA A 115 16.37 18.70 16.77
N ASP A 116 15.72 19.37 15.81
CA ASP A 116 16.11 20.66 15.25
C ASP A 116 14.98 21.69 15.51
N PRO A 117 15.25 22.84 16.16
CA PRO A 117 14.26 23.90 16.35
C PRO A 117 13.56 24.34 15.05
N ALA A 118 14.26 24.32 13.91
CA ALA A 118 13.69 24.66 12.60
C ALA A 118 12.63 23.65 12.14
N ARG A 119 12.68 22.41 12.64
CA ARG A 119 11.75 21.31 12.31
C ARG A 119 10.87 20.90 13.49
N ALA A 120 10.76 21.74 14.51
CA ALA A 120 10.04 21.39 15.74
C ALA A 120 8.56 21.03 15.49
N TYR A 121 7.90 21.69 14.54
CA TYR A 121 6.52 21.35 14.16
C TYR A 121 6.44 20.00 13.43
N GLU A 122 7.28 19.78 12.43
CA GLU A 122 7.36 18.49 11.71
C GLU A 122 7.65 17.34 12.67
N ARG A 123 8.57 17.57 13.61
CA ARG A 123 8.89 16.60 14.66
C ARG A 123 7.69 16.29 15.53
N ARG A 124 6.98 17.30 16.04
CA ARG A 124 5.76 17.08 16.83
C ARG A 124 4.68 16.33 16.05
N ARG A 125 4.47 16.67 14.78
CA ARG A 125 3.51 15.98 13.91
C ARG A 125 3.90 14.51 13.68
N ALA A 126 5.19 14.24 13.39
CA ALA A 126 5.72 12.88 13.29
C ALA A 126 5.52 12.07 14.58
N GLU A 127 5.74 12.71 15.74
CA GLU A 127 5.54 12.08 17.04
C GLU A 127 4.07 11.74 17.30
N ALA A 128 3.16 12.67 17.01
CA ALA A 128 1.73 12.45 17.12
C ALA A 128 1.20 11.40 16.12
N ALA A 129 1.70 11.39 14.88
CA ALA A 129 1.29 10.42 13.87
C ALA A 129 1.61 8.98 14.27
N LEU A 130 2.83 8.74 14.75
CA LEU A 130 3.21 7.42 15.26
C LEU A 130 2.41 7.07 16.52
N ALA A 131 2.27 8.02 17.46
CA ALA A 131 1.50 7.78 18.68
C ALA A 131 0.04 7.41 18.40
N ALA A 132 -0.66 8.10 17.49
CA ALA A 132 -2.05 7.81 17.15
C ALA A 132 -2.24 6.38 16.60
N GLN A 133 -1.30 5.90 15.78
CA GLN A 133 -1.32 4.52 15.28
C GLN A 133 -1.07 3.50 16.40
N LEU A 134 -0.12 3.77 17.30
CA LEU A 134 0.13 2.90 18.45
C LEU A 134 -1.07 2.89 19.41
N GLU A 135 -1.72 4.03 19.62
CA GLU A 135 -2.94 4.15 20.43
C GLU A 135 -4.09 3.34 19.82
N ALA A 136 -4.31 3.49 18.51
CA ALA A 136 -5.32 2.70 17.80
C ALA A 136 -5.03 1.20 17.88
N ALA A 137 -3.77 0.79 17.82
CA ALA A 137 -3.38 -0.61 17.86
C ALA A 137 -3.47 -1.25 19.26
N THR A 138 -3.22 -0.49 20.33
CA THR A 138 -2.92 -1.09 21.65
C THR A 138 -3.74 -0.57 22.82
N SER A 139 -4.54 0.50 22.66
CA SER A 139 -5.34 1.06 23.76
C SER A 139 -6.36 0.08 24.35
N SER A 140 -6.77 -0.95 23.60
CA SER A 140 -7.63 -2.04 24.04
C SER A 140 -6.93 -3.11 24.89
N GLY A 141 -5.59 -3.12 24.92
CA GLY A 141 -4.79 -4.21 25.47
C GLY A 141 -4.27 -5.21 24.43
N SER A 142 -4.58 -5.02 23.14
CA SER A 142 -3.99 -5.80 22.04
C SER A 142 -2.48 -5.57 21.92
N SER A 143 -1.78 -6.61 21.46
CA SER A 143 -0.35 -6.53 21.13
C SER A 143 -0.14 -5.87 19.77
N ALA A 144 1.02 -5.25 19.55
CA ALA A 144 1.40 -4.71 18.25
C ALA A 144 2.84 -5.06 17.85
N VAL A 145 3.04 -5.29 16.56
CA VAL A 145 4.37 -5.50 15.95
C VAL A 145 4.52 -4.52 14.80
N LEU A 146 5.60 -3.74 14.77
CA LEU A 146 5.85 -2.73 13.75
C LEU A 146 7.10 -3.06 12.95
N VAL A 147 6.99 -3.08 11.62
CA VAL A 147 8.12 -3.07 10.68
C VAL A 147 8.35 -1.65 10.15
N ALA A 148 9.57 -1.32 9.73
CA ALA A 148 9.89 -0.02 9.12
C ALA A 148 9.54 0.01 7.63
N GLY A 149 9.03 1.15 7.15
CA GLY A 149 8.82 1.43 5.72
C GLY A 149 9.87 2.35 5.11
N ASN A 150 9.79 2.57 3.80
CA ASN A 150 10.77 3.38 3.09
C ASN A 150 10.73 4.86 3.50
N HIS A 151 9.56 5.38 3.88
CA HIS A 151 9.45 6.75 4.39
C HIS A 151 10.08 6.89 5.77
N ASP A 152 9.99 5.86 6.60
CA ASP A 152 10.61 5.85 7.94
C ASP A 152 12.15 5.92 7.86
N TRP A 153 12.74 5.32 6.82
CA TRP A 153 14.17 5.27 6.53
C TRP A 153 14.75 6.53 5.86
N GLN A 154 13.96 7.58 5.58
CA GLN A 154 14.42 8.76 4.82
C GLN A 154 15.55 9.54 5.51
N TYR A 155 15.64 9.51 6.84
CA TYR A 155 16.79 10.04 7.59
C TYR A 155 17.91 9.01 7.83
N GLY A 156 17.89 7.89 7.10
CA GLY A 156 18.78 6.75 7.27
C GLY A 156 18.60 6.06 8.63
N GLN A 157 19.63 5.34 9.05
CA GLN A 157 19.68 4.60 10.32
C GLN A 157 19.21 5.45 11.51
N ALA A 158 19.68 6.70 11.60
CA ALA A 158 19.31 7.60 12.69
C ALA A 158 17.82 7.97 12.73
N GLY A 159 17.11 7.90 11.60
CA GLY A 159 15.66 8.08 11.51
C GLY A 159 14.90 6.93 12.15
N VAL A 160 15.23 5.71 11.73
CA VAL A 160 14.58 4.49 12.22
C VAL A 160 14.97 4.21 13.68
N ASP A 161 16.20 4.53 14.10
CA ASP A 161 16.60 4.51 15.52
C ASP A 161 15.70 5.41 16.39
N ARG A 162 15.36 6.62 15.89
CA ARG A 162 14.46 7.54 16.60
C ARG A 162 13.05 6.98 16.68
N GLN A 163 12.56 6.40 15.58
CA GLN A 163 11.24 5.77 15.52
C GLN A 163 11.14 4.60 16.50
N ALA A 164 12.09 3.65 16.46
CA ALA A 164 12.15 2.54 17.41
C ALA A 164 12.27 3.04 18.86
N GLY A 165 13.07 4.08 19.10
CA GLY A 165 13.17 4.74 20.41
C GLY A 165 11.86 5.38 20.89
N MET A 166 11.00 5.84 19.98
CA MET A 166 9.66 6.30 20.34
C MET A 166 8.72 5.14 20.67
N VAL A 167 8.72 4.08 19.86
CA VAL A 167 7.92 2.87 20.12
C VAL A 167 8.25 2.30 21.50
N ARG A 168 9.54 2.16 21.82
CA ARG A 168 9.99 1.69 23.15
C ARG A 168 9.53 2.61 24.28
N ARG A 169 9.55 3.93 24.07
CA ARG A 169 9.05 4.87 25.08
C ARG A 169 7.55 4.71 25.32
N HIS A 170 6.79 4.39 24.28
CA HIS A 170 5.36 4.13 24.37
C HIS A 170 5.05 2.81 25.11
N ALA A 171 5.94 1.83 25.03
CA ALA A 171 5.84 0.56 25.78
C ALA A 171 6.53 0.57 27.16
N ALA A 172 7.21 1.67 27.53
CA ALA A 172 8.17 1.66 28.65
C ALA A 172 7.56 1.47 30.04
N ASP A 173 6.29 1.81 30.22
CA ASP A 173 5.57 1.62 31.49
C ASP A 173 5.02 0.19 31.66
N GLY A 174 5.19 -0.66 30.65
CA GLY A 174 4.73 -2.05 30.64
C GLY A 174 3.22 -2.21 30.46
N SER A 175 2.48 -1.13 30.18
CA SER A 175 1.03 -1.18 29.97
C SER A 175 0.63 -1.68 28.58
N ARG A 176 1.58 -1.72 27.63
CA ARG A 176 1.37 -2.09 26.23
C ARG A 176 2.41 -3.09 25.78
N ASP A 177 1.95 -4.11 25.05
CA ASP A 177 2.81 -5.08 24.38
C ASP A 177 3.09 -4.61 22.95
N ILE A 178 4.23 -3.94 22.75
CA ILE A 178 4.61 -3.39 21.44
C ILE A 178 6.04 -3.77 21.11
N THR A 179 6.23 -4.34 19.93
CA THR A 179 7.53 -4.73 19.41
C THR A 179 7.84 -3.97 18.12
N PHE A 180 8.98 -3.30 18.05
CA PHE A 180 9.54 -2.79 16.78
C PHE A 180 10.50 -3.86 16.25
N ALA A 181 10.17 -4.47 15.12
CA ALA A 181 10.91 -5.59 14.57
C ALA A 181 10.98 -5.53 13.04
N PRO A 182 12.16 -5.78 12.43
CA PRO A 182 13.45 -5.99 13.09
C PRO A 182 14.00 -4.76 13.81
N GLU A 183 15.00 -4.99 14.66
CA GLU A 183 15.78 -3.91 15.25
C GLU A 183 16.48 -3.08 14.15
N PRO A 184 16.47 -1.73 14.22
CA PRO A 184 17.01 -0.89 13.15
C PRO A 184 18.42 -1.30 12.73
N GLY A 185 18.66 -1.36 11.42
CA GLY A 185 19.94 -1.78 10.85
C GLY A 185 20.08 -3.30 10.66
N ASN A 186 19.06 -4.09 11.01
CA ASN A 186 19.02 -5.52 10.75
C ASN A 186 17.90 -5.85 9.76
N PRO A 187 18.15 -6.73 8.76
CA PRO A 187 17.12 -7.15 7.80
C PRO A 187 16.07 -8.11 8.39
N GLY A 188 16.26 -8.56 9.63
CA GLY A 188 15.57 -9.73 10.19
C GLY A 188 16.26 -11.04 9.78
N PRO A 189 15.57 -12.20 9.87
CA PRO A 189 14.23 -12.36 10.40
C PRO A 189 14.15 -12.17 11.92
N VAL A 190 13.05 -11.60 12.39
CA VAL A 190 12.64 -11.69 13.80
C VAL A 190 11.42 -12.60 13.89
N VAL A 191 11.50 -13.63 14.74
CA VAL A 191 10.44 -14.63 14.94
C VAL A 191 9.66 -14.31 16.19
N MET A 192 8.33 -14.28 16.09
CA MET A 192 7.41 -14.19 17.21
C MET A 192 6.33 -15.26 17.04
N ASP A 193 6.17 -16.13 18.04
CA ASP A 193 5.12 -17.15 18.02
C ASP A 193 3.90 -16.62 18.79
N ILE A 194 2.74 -16.58 18.13
CA ILE A 194 1.47 -16.15 18.71
C ILE A 194 0.66 -17.41 18.99
N GLY A 195 0.68 -17.82 20.25
CA GLY A 195 0.11 -19.10 20.68
C GLY A 195 0.77 -20.31 19.99
N ASP A 196 -0.04 -21.32 19.72
CA ASP A 196 0.41 -22.57 19.07
C ASP A 196 0.05 -22.63 17.58
N GLU A 197 -0.60 -21.60 17.05
CA GLU A 197 -1.18 -21.59 15.70
C GLU A 197 -0.37 -20.74 14.71
N ILE A 198 0.30 -19.67 15.17
CA ILE A 198 0.90 -18.67 14.28
C ILE A 198 2.38 -18.48 14.60
N ARG A 199 3.20 -18.51 13.56
CA ARG A 199 4.56 -17.96 13.58
C ARG A 199 4.59 -16.69 12.74
N LEU A 200 4.82 -15.55 13.38
CA LEU A 200 5.04 -14.27 12.72
C LEU A 200 6.54 -14.09 12.46
N VAL A 201 6.90 -13.74 11.22
CA VAL A 201 8.29 -13.48 10.81
C VAL A 201 8.39 -12.06 10.25
N ALA A 202 9.03 -11.15 11.00
CA ALA A 202 9.21 -9.76 10.59
C ALA A 202 10.51 -9.55 9.83
N LEU A 203 10.43 -8.81 8.71
CA LEU A 203 11.55 -8.49 7.82
C LEU A 203 11.62 -6.98 7.57
N ASP A 204 12.84 -6.42 7.54
CA ASP A 204 13.07 -5.07 7.05
C ASP A 204 13.46 -5.13 5.58
N THR A 205 12.49 -4.87 4.72
CA THR A 205 12.68 -4.88 3.25
C THR A 205 13.39 -3.64 2.72
N GLU A 206 13.31 -2.50 3.42
CA GLU A 206 13.99 -1.28 2.96
C GLU A 206 15.50 -1.41 3.11
N TRP A 207 15.97 -2.14 4.14
CA TRP A 207 17.38 -2.52 4.28
C TRP A 207 17.96 -3.14 3.00
N TRP A 208 17.19 -3.99 2.31
CA TRP A 208 17.61 -4.61 1.04
C TRP A 208 17.61 -3.63 -0.13
N ILE A 209 16.59 -2.79 -0.23
CA ILE A 209 16.42 -1.87 -1.36
C ILE A 209 17.52 -0.80 -1.36
N ARG A 210 17.95 -0.39 -0.17
CA ARG A 210 19.08 0.54 0.01
C ARG A 210 20.42 -0.06 -0.43
N ALA A 211 20.50 -1.38 -0.60
CA ALA A 211 21.66 -2.12 -1.10
C ALA A 211 22.96 -1.85 -0.32
N ASP A 212 22.85 -1.60 0.99
CA ASP A 212 23.97 -1.30 1.88
C ASP A 212 24.30 -2.53 2.73
N PHE A 213 24.76 -3.60 2.08
CA PHE A 213 25.05 -4.87 2.72
C PHE A 213 26.22 -5.64 2.11
N GLU A 214 26.86 -6.45 2.94
CA GLU A 214 27.95 -7.34 2.59
C GLU A 214 27.45 -8.76 2.26
N PRO A 215 28.14 -9.52 1.38
CA PRO A 215 27.73 -10.89 1.02
C PRO A 215 27.57 -11.86 2.20
N VAL A 216 28.31 -11.62 3.29
CA VAL A 216 28.22 -12.43 4.52
C VAL A 216 26.89 -12.21 5.24
N GLU A 217 26.33 -11.00 5.18
CA GLU A 217 25.06 -10.65 5.81
C GLU A 217 23.91 -11.33 5.06
N VAL A 218 23.96 -11.33 3.73
CA VAL A 218 22.98 -12.06 2.89
C VAL A 218 23.01 -13.56 3.17
N SER A 219 24.22 -14.14 3.29
CA SER A 219 24.38 -15.57 3.58
C SER A 219 23.84 -15.94 4.97
N ARG A 220 24.11 -15.09 5.97
CA ARG A 220 23.57 -15.24 7.33
C ARG A 220 22.05 -15.14 7.33
N PHE A 221 21.52 -14.07 6.74
CA PHE A 221 20.07 -13.85 6.60
C PHE A 221 19.39 -15.07 5.99
N ARG A 222 19.93 -15.60 4.89
CA ARG A 222 19.34 -16.77 4.22
C ARG A 222 19.27 -17.98 5.16
N LEU A 223 20.31 -18.20 5.95
CA LEU A 223 20.37 -19.30 6.92
C LEU A 223 19.36 -19.10 8.05
N GLU A 224 19.28 -17.88 8.60
CA GLU A 224 18.38 -17.49 9.68
C GLU A 224 16.91 -17.55 9.22
N LEU A 225 16.59 -17.03 8.03
CA LEU A 225 15.25 -17.13 7.46
C LEU A 225 14.87 -18.59 7.19
N THR A 226 15.79 -19.40 6.65
CA THR A 226 15.53 -20.83 6.46
C THR A 226 15.22 -21.51 7.80
N ALA A 227 15.97 -21.20 8.86
CA ALA A 227 15.74 -21.75 10.20
C ALA A 227 14.42 -21.25 10.82
N ALA A 228 14.08 -19.97 10.65
CA ALA A 228 12.83 -19.38 11.13
C ALA A 228 11.61 -20.07 10.50
N MET A 229 11.65 -20.28 9.18
CA MET A 229 10.61 -20.95 8.42
C MET A 229 10.52 -22.45 8.75
N ALA A 230 11.66 -23.16 8.77
CA ALA A 230 11.71 -24.60 9.04
C ALA A 230 11.33 -24.95 10.49
N GLY A 231 11.61 -24.06 11.44
CA GLY A 231 11.34 -24.27 12.85
C GLY A 231 9.90 -24.01 13.28
N ALA A 232 8.97 -23.76 12.35
CA ALA A 232 7.59 -23.35 12.68
C ALA A 232 6.76 -24.46 13.36
N GLY A 233 7.12 -25.73 13.13
CA GLY A 233 6.31 -26.87 13.56
C GLY A 233 4.97 -26.86 12.82
N ASP A 234 3.88 -26.99 13.57
CA ASP A 234 2.51 -26.99 13.02
C ASP A 234 1.93 -25.57 12.85
N ARG A 235 2.68 -24.53 13.25
CA ARG A 235 2.23 -23.14 13.13
C ARG A 235 2.14 -22.71 11.65
N ARG A 236 1.09 -21.98 11.29
CA ARG A 236 1.03 -21.24 10.03
C ARG A 236 2.01 -20.07 10.08
N VAL A 237 2.87 -19.97 9.08
CA VAL A 237 3.86 -18.88 9.01
C VAL A 237 3.29 -17.68 8.28
N ILE A 238 3.21 -16.55 8.97
CA ILE A 238 2.88 -15.24 8.41
C ILE A 238 4.16 -14.40 8.37
N VAL A 239 4.61 -14.03 7.17
CA VAL A 239 5.72 -13.09 7.00
C VAL A 239 5.14 -11.68 6.90
N ILE A 240 5.66 -10.74 7.70
CA ILE A 240 5.30 -9.31 7.62
C ILE A 240 6.52 -8.50 7.18
N ALA A 241 6.30 -7.59 6.24
CA ALA A 241 7.31 -6.67 5.75
C ALA A 241 6.64 -5.40 5.20
N HIS A 242 7.43 -4.40 4.79
CA HIS A 242 6.84 -3.21 4.18
C HIS A 242 6.58 -3.39 2.69
N HIS A 243 7.58 -3.85 1.91
CA HIS A 243 7.48 -3.89 0.45
C HIS A 243 6.81 -5.19 -0.08
N PRO A 244 5.88 -5.11 -1.05
CA PRO A 244 5.11 -6.26 -1.56
C PRO A 244 5.88 -7.11 -2.58
N ILE A 245 5.92 -8.44 -2.39
CA ILE A 245 6.54 -9.37 -3.39
C ILE A 245 5.94 -9.22 -4.79
N ALA A 246 4.63 -8.96 -4.86
CA ALA A 246 3.90 -8.62 -6.07
C ALA A 246 2.74 -7.70 -5.71
N SER A 247 2.39 -6.79 -6.62
CA SER A 247 1.23 -5.91 -6.52
C SER A 247 0.81 -5.48 -7.92
N HIS A 248 -0.47 -5.16 -8.09
CA HIS A 248 -0.98 -4.51 -9.30
C HIS A 248 -1.23 -3.00 -9.12
N GLY A 249 -0.62 -2.42 -8.09
CA GLY A 249 -0.54 -0.98 -7.87
C GLY A 249 0.57 -0.29 -8.68
N PRO A 250 0.77 1.02 -8.48
CA PRO A 250 1.76 1.81 -9.20
C PRO A 250 3.19 1.27 -9.13
N HIS A 251 3.68 0.84 -7.95
CA HIS A 251 5.05 0.33 -7.76
C HIS A 251 5.25 -1.09 -8.34
N GLY A 252 4.16 -1.84 -8.52
CA GLY A 252 4.10 -3.07 -9.32
C GLY A 252 4.16 -2.85 -10.84
N GLY A 253 4.31 -1.60 -11.29
CA GLY A 253 4.44 -1.25 -12.71
C GLY A 253 3.12 -0.89 -13.40
N PHE A 254 2.01 -0.81 -12.65
CA PHE A 254 0.69 -0.52 -13.20
C PHE A 254 0.32 0.96 -13.04
N TYR A 255 1.03 1.80 -13.78
CA TYR A 255 0.80 3.25 -13.80
C TYR A 255 -0.48 3.67 -14.54
N ASP A 256 -1.09 4.77 -14.09
CA ASP A 256 -2.03 5.57 -14.88
C ASP A 256 -1.25 6.53 -15.79
N LEU A 257 -1.27 6.30 -17.11
CA LEU A 257 -0.61 7.16 -18.10
C LEU A 257 -1.08 8.62 -18.04
N ARG A 258 -2.27 8.92 -17.49
CA ARG A 258 -2.75 10.31 -17.37
C ARG A 258 -1.97 11.14 -16.36
N LYS A 259 -1.48 10.53 -15.26
CA LYS A 259 -0.73 11.26 -14.22
C LYS A 259 0.69 11.64 -14.67
N ARG A 260 1.31 10.88 -15.59
CA ARG A 260 2.65 11.20 -16.15
C ARG A 260 2.63 12.33 -17.19
N PHE A 261 1.50 12.56 -17.87
CA PHE A 261 1.40 13.52 -18.97
C PHE A 261 0.44 14.70 -18.72
N GLY A 262 -0.10 14.84 -17.50
CA GLY A 262 -0.74 16.08 -17.05
C GLY A 262 -1.94 16.55 -17.87
N GLY A 263 -2.75 15.63 -18.43
CA GLY A 263 -3.93 15.99 -19.22
C GLY A 263 -4.43 14.87 -20.14
N PRO A 264 -5.54 15.09 -20.90
CA PRO A 264 -6.02 14.13 -21.88
C PRO A 264 -4.96 13.87 -22.94
N VAL A 265 -4.75 12.58 -23.24
CA VAL A 265 -3.76 12.07 -24.18
C VAL A 265 -3.82 12.83 -25.50
N PRO A 266 -2.74 13.48 -25.97
CA PRO A 266 -2.76 14.12 -27.28
C PRO A 266 -2.87 13.03 -28.36
N SER A 267 -3.68 13.31 -29.38
CA SER A 267 -3.89 12.48 -30.57
C SER A 267 -2.58 11.82 -31.06
N PRO A 268 -2.64 10.57 -31.57
CA PRO A 268 -1.47 9.78 -32.00
C PRO A 268 -0.55 10.48 -33.01
N VAL A 269 -0.99 11.58 -33.61
CA VAL A 269 -0.19 12.41 -34.51
C VAL A 269 0.92 13.22 -33.79
N VAL A 270 0.75 13.57 -32.51
CA VAL A 270 1.73 14.39 -31.76
C VAL A 270 2.76 13.51 -31.02
N GLY A 271 2.39 12.29 -30.63
CA GLY A 271 3.30 11.34 -29.97
C GLY A 271 4.50 10.91 -30.83
N GLY A 272 4.37 10.98 -32.16
CA GLY A 272 5.45 10.67 -33.10
C GLY A 272 6.61 11.67 -33.09
N ILE A 273 6.38 12.92 -32.64
CA ILE A 273 7.43 13.96 -32.65
C ILE A 273 8.25 13.92 -31.35
N LEU A 274 7.67 13.53 -30.21
CA LEU A 274 8.42 13.39 -28.95
C LEU A 274 9.26 12.10 -28.89
N GLY A 275 8.82 11.02 -29.55
CA GLY A 275 9.58 9.77 -29.63
C GLY A 275 10.91 9.88 -30.36
N ALA A 276 11.10 10.91 -31.19
CA ALA A 276 12.34 11.18 -31.90
C ALA A 276 13.40 11.94 -31.05
N ALA A 277 13.03 12.49 -29.90
CA ALA A 277 13.95 13.27 -29.05
C ALA A 277 14.59 12.46 -27.90
N VAL A 278 14.07 11.25 -27.61
CA VAL A 278 14.58 10.39 -26.51
C VAL A 278 15.30 9.14 -27.04
N GLY A 279 15.16 8.80 -28.33
CA GLY A 279 15.77 7.63 -28.97
C GLY A 279 17.03 7.90 -29.79
N GLY A 280 17.80 8.95 -29.48
CA GLY A 280 18.93 9.42 -30.29
C GLY A 280 20.25 9.47 -29.54
N ALA A 281 20.71 8.34 -28.99
CA ALA A 281 22.10 8.19 -28.57
C ALA A 281 22.72 6.94 -29.23
N LEU A 282 23.89 7.15 -29.84
CA LEU A 282 24.82 6.19 -30.45
C LEU A 282 24.53 5.71 -31.89
N SER A 283 25.10 6.45 -32.85
CA SER A 283 25.86 5.83 -33.94
C SER A 283 27.24 6.49 -34.00
N LEU A 284 28.24 5.76 -33.53
CA LEU A 284 29.66 6.12 -33.65
C LEU A 284 30.12 5.80 -35.07
N ALA A 285 30.44 6.83 -35.85
CA ALA A 285 31.28 6.67 -37.03
C ALA A 285 32.15 7.92 -37.24
N LYS A 286 33.44 7.74 -36.93
CA LYS A 286 34.62 8.42 -37.49
C LYS A 286 34.73 9.94 -37.27
N GLY A 287 35.50 10.27 -36.23
CA GLY A 287 36.55 11.29 -36.23
C GLY A 287 36.17 12.70 -36.68
N GLU A 288 35.93 13.58 -35.70
CA GLU A 288 36.49 14.93 -35.60
C GLU A 288 35.95 15.61 -34.34
N PHE A 289 36.87 16.16 -33.53
CA PHE A 289 36.58 16.82 -32.26
C PHE A 289 36.51 18.33 -32.52
N TRP A 290 35.37 18.96 -32.26
CA TRP A 290 35.25 20.42 -32.33
C TRP A 290 34.64 20.98 -31.04
N PRO A 291 35.35 21.86 -30.30
CA PRO A 291 34.79 22.53 -29.13
C PRO A 291 34.00 23.76 -29.59
N LEU A 292 32.77 23.94 -29.10
CA LEU A 292 32.10 25.24 -29.18
C LEU A 292 31.86 25.82 -27.79
N PRO A 293 32.22 27.09 -27.56
CA PRO A 293 32.10 27.75 -26.26
C PRO A 293 30.72 28.39 -26.05
N PHE A 294 30.40 28.52 -24.77
CA PHE A 294 29.39 29.36 -24.14
C PHE A 294 29.15 30.73 -24.81
N ALA A 295 27.88 31.12 -24.98
CA ALA A 295 27.34 32.42 -24.57
C ALA A 295 25.85 32.56 -24.96
N LEU A 296 24.95 32.69 -23.99
CA LEU A 296 23.71 33.46 -24.15
C LEU A 296 23.33 34.07 -22.79
N TYR A 297 23.58 35.38 -22.71
CA TYR A 297 23.16 36.27 -21.64
C TYR A 297 21.72 36.74 -21.90
N GLY A 298 20.89 36.75 -20.85
CA GLY A 298 19.97 37.87 -20.61
C GLY A 298 18.58 37.83 -21.26
N VAL A 299 17.67 37.02 -20.70
CA VAL A 299 16.29 37.47 -20.44
C VAL A 299 15.97 37.09 -19.00
N GLY A 300 15.86 38.10 -18.14
CA GLY A 300 15.52 37.92 -16.74
C GLY A 300 14.08 37.45 -16.58
N LEU A 301 13.89 36.15 -16.44
CA LEU A 301 12.75 35.59 -15.73
C LEU A 301 13.25 35.25 -14.32
N ALA A 302 13.00 36.14 -13.38
CA ALA A 302 13.10 35.81 -11.96
C ALA A 302 11.96 34.83 -11.65
N VAL A 303 12.21 33.54 -11.92
CA VAL A 303 11.41 32.47 -11.33
C VAL A 303 11.87 32.39 -9.89
N TYR A 304 11.03 32.89 -8.99
CA TYR A 304 11.09 32.53 -7.59
C TYR A 304 10.94 31.00 -7.53
N MET A 305 12.05 30.28 -7.43
CA MET A 305 12.06 28.85 -7.19
C MET A 305 11.61 28.67 -5.72
N PRO A 306 10.45 28.06 -5.46
CA PRO A 306 10.20 27.54 -4.13
C PRO A 306 11.26 26.48 -3.83
N THR A 307 11.69 26.40 -2.58
CA THR A 307 12.70 25.46 -2.06
C THR A 307 12.36 23.97 -2.26
N ASP A 308 11.23 23.66 -2.89
CA ASP A 308 10.65 22.33 -3.05
C ASP A 308 11.20 21.56 -4.28
N ALA A 309 11.97 22.22 -5.15
CA ALA A 309 12.56 21.58 -6.32
C ALA A 309 13.67 20.57 -5.95
N ASN A 310 14.41 20.81 -4.86
CA ASN A 310 15.36 19.84 -4.33
C ASN A 310 14.66 18.66 -3.65
N PHE A 311 13.46 18.88 -3.09
CA PHE A 311 12.61 17.82 -2.54
C PHE A 311 12.11 16.89 -3.65
N THR A 312 11.73 17.44 -4.80
CA THR A 312 11.23 16.67 -5.96
C THR A 312 12.33 15.87 -6.64
N LEU A 313 13.56 16.40 -6.75
CA LEU A 313 14.69 15.68 -7.35
C LEU A 313 15.21 14.56 -6.43
N LEU A 314 15.27 14.79 -5.11
CA LEU A 314 15.62 13.76 -4.14
C LEU A 314 14.54 12.67 -4.06
N HIS A 315 13.26 13.05 -4.15
CA HIS A 315 12.15 12.10 -4.29
C HIS A 315 12.23 11.30 -5.59
N GLY A 316 12.62 11.90 -6.72
CA GLY A 316 12.74 11.18 -7.99
C GLY A 316 13.82 10.08 -8.00
N ILE A 317 14.87 10.24 -7.19
CA ILE A 317 15.94 9.25 -7.02
C ILE A 317 15.53 8.20 -5.98
N ALA A 318 14.82 8.61 -4.92
CA ALA A 318 14.24 7.69 -3.93
C ALA A 318 13.09 6.84 -4.50
N SER A 319 12.24 7.38 -5.37
CA SER A 319 11.16 6.63 -6.04
C SER A 319 11.67 5.67 -7.12
N ALA A 320 12.82 5.98 -7.74
CA ALA A 320 13.38 5.14 -8.81
C ALA A 320 13.97 3.80 -8.31
N GLY A 321 14.21 3.65 -7.01
CA GLY A 321 14.72 2.41 -6.39
C GLY A 321 13.64 1.47 -5.87
N GLN A 322 12.39 1.96 -5.74
CA GLN A 322 11.32 1.30 -4.97
C GLN A 322 10.36 0.47 -5.84
N ASP A 323 10.42 0.64 -7.16
CA ASP A 323 9.68 -0.20 -8.09
C ASP A 323 10.14 -1.66 -7.97
N ILE A 324 9.19 -2.60 -8.02
CA ILE A 324 9.47 -4.04 -7.88
C ILE A 324 10.53 -4.50 -8.90
N HIS A 325 10.59 -3.85 -10.07
CA HIS A 325 11.49 -4.21 -11.17
C HIS A 325 12.93 -3.69 -11.03
N THR A 326 13.30 -3.01 -9.95
CA THR A 326 14.65 -2.50 -9.77
C THR A 326 15.64 -3.60 -9.37
N PRO A 327 16.95 -3.49 -9.69
CA PRO A 327 17.93 -4.52 -9.36
C PRO A 327 18.03 -4.86 -7.86
N PRO A 328 18.05 -3.90 -6.91
CA PRO A 328 18.07 -4.22 -5.47
C PRO A 328 16.83 -5.00 -5.04
N TYR A 329 15.65 -4.59 -5.52
CA TYR A 329 14.39 -5.26 -5.23
C TYR A 329 14.37 -6.69 -5.78
N GLN A 330 14.75 -6.88 -7.05
CA GLN A 330 14.83 -8.20 -7.67
C GLN A 330 15.86 -9.10 -6.98
N TYR A 331 16.96 -8.54 -6.47
CA TYR A 331 17.92 -9.29 -5.68
C TYR A 331 17.31 -9.78 -4.37
N MET A 332 16.62 -8.92 -3.61
CA MET A 332 15.86 -9.30 -2.42
C MET A 332 14.88 -10.45 -2.71
N LEU A 333 14.07 -10.30 -3.76
CA LEU A 333 13.12 -11.34 -4.18
C LEU A 333 13.81 -12.65 -4.56
N SER A 334 15.00 -12.60 -5.16
CA SER A 334 15.76 -13.80 -5.48
C SER A 334 16.20 -14.56 -4.22
N VAL A 335 16.59 -13.83 -3.16
CA VAL A 335 16.96 -14.41 -1.87
C VAL A 335 15.74 -15.01 -1.19
N PHE A 336 14.62 -14.27 -1.12
CA PHE A 336 13.38 -14.75 -0.51
C PHE A 336 12.85 -15.99 -1.24
N ARG A 337 12.79 -15.95 -2.57
CA ARG A 337 12.40 -17.09 -3.41
C ARG A 337 13.24 -18.33 -3.12
N SER A 338 14.55 -18.15 -2.90
CA SER A 338 15.44 -19.27 -2.60
C SER A 338 15.14 -19.97 -1.27
N VAL A 339 14.51 -19.27 -0.31
CA VAL A 339 14.07 -19.83 0.97
C VAL A 339 12.65 -20.34 0.87
N PHE A 340 11.72 -19.55 0.32
CA PHE A 340 10.30 -19.87 0.22
C PHE A 340 10.01 -21.06 -0.71
N ALA A 341 10.88 -21.32 -1.69
CA ALA A 341 10.80 -22.53 -2.50
C ALA A 341 10.93 -23.83 -1.68
N THR A 342 11.52 -23.77 -0.48
CA THR A 342 11.64 -24.92 0.42
C THR A 342 10.64 -24.90 1.56
N HIS A 343 10.28 -23.71 2.03
CA HIS A 343 9.35 -23.50 3.14
C HIS A 343 8.45 -22.32 2.78
N ARG A 344 7.35 -22.62 2.07
CA ARG A 344 6.43 -21.59 1.57
C ARG A 344 5.63 -21.01 2.74
N PRO A 345 5.66 -19.68 2.97
CA PRO A 345 4.81 -19.05 3.98
C PRO A 345 3.34 -19.21 3.60
N PHE A 346 2.49 -19.28 4.62
CA PHE A 346 1.04 -19.26 4.44
C PHE A 346 0.59 -17.89 3.94
N VAL A 347 1.07 -16.81 4.57
CA VAL A 347 0.80 -15.43 4.17
C VAL A 347 2.11 -14.66 4.08
N TYR A 348 2.25 -13.84 3.04
CA TYR A 348 3.17 -12.70 3.02
C TYR A 348 2.35 -11.41 3.02
N ALA A 349 2.46 -10.63 4.09
CA ALA A 349 1.71 -9.38 4.27
C ALA A 349 2.63 -8.16 4.14
N SER A 350 2.15 -7.15 3.43
CA SER A 350 2.93 -5.94 3.09
C SER A 350 2.08 -4.67 3.01
N GLY A 351 2.72 -3.51 3.14
CA GLY A 351 2.13 -2.19 2.86
C GLY A 351 2.67 -1.64 1.54
N HIS A 352 3.18 -0.40 1.57
CA HIS A 352 3.90 0.35 0.52
C HIS A 352 3.04 0.75 -0.69
N GLU A 353 2.28 -0.19 -1.21
CA GLU A 353 1.27 0.08 -2.23
C GLU A 353 0.01 0.59 -1.54
N HIS A 354 -0.43 1.78 -1.93
CA HIS A 354 -1.59 2.47 -1.33
C HIS A 354 -2.92 1.87 -1.79
N VAL A 355 -3.09 0.56 -1.59
CA VAL A 355 -4.20 -0.25 -2.07
C VAL A 355 -4.47 -1.38 -1.06
N LEU A 356 -5.64 -2.02 -1.18
CA LEU A 356 -5.91 -3.30 -0.54
C LEU A 356 -6.00 -4.38 -1.63
N GLU A 357 -5.05 -5.32 -1.65
CA GLU A 357 -5.05 -6.45 -2.58
C GLU A 357 -4.92 -7.79 -1.86
N VAL A 358 -5.77 -8.74 -2.25
CA VAL A 358 -5.64 -10.15 -1.89
C VAL A 358 -5.23 -10.88 -3.16
N LEU A 359 -4.03 -11.45 -3.16
CA LEU A 359 -3.45 -12.14 -4.31
C LEU A 359 -3.15 -13.60 -3.97
N ASP A 360 -3.33 -14.47 -4.94
CA ASP A 360 -2.72 -15.81 -4.95
C ASP A 360 -1.20 -15.64 -5.04
N GLY A 361 -0.48 -16.26 -4.09
CA GLY A 361 0.96 -16.12 -3.94
C GLY A 361 1.81 -17.07 -4.77
N GLY A 362 1.20 -18.05 -5.45
CA GLY A 362 1.86 -19.01 -6.31
C GLY A 362 3.02 -19.74 -5.61
N GLU A 363 4.25 -19.50 -6.09
CA GLU A 363 5.46 -20.13 -5.55
C GLU A 363 6.05 -19.40 -4.34
N MET A 364 5.63 -18.16 -4.07
CA MET A 364 6.26 -17.31 -3.04
C MET A 364 5.54 -17.38 -1.69
N ALA A 365 4.23 -17.60 -1.69
CA ALA A 365 3.37 -17.77 -0.52
C ALA A 365 2.08 -18.49 -0.95
N ASP A 366 1.25 -18.96 -0.01
CA ASP A 366 -0.13 -19.33 -0.38
C ASP A 366 -0.92 -18.07 -0.76
N TYR A 367 -0.80 -17.01 0.05
CA TYR A 367 -1.45 -15.71 -0.21
C TYR A 367 -0.48 -14.53 -0.03
N LEU A 368 -0.63 -13.50 -0.88
CA LEU A 368 -0.02 -12.18 -0.68
C LEU A 368 -1.12 -11.20 -0.29
N LEU A 369 -0.95 -10.54 0.85
CA LEU A 369 -1.91 -9.59 1.40
C LEU A 369 -1.28 -8.20 1.43
N VAL A 370 -1.62 -7.36 0.46
CA VAL A 370 -1.17 -5.96 0.39
C VAL A 370 -2.20 -5.11 1.12
N SER A 371 -1.83 -4.56 2.26
CA SER A 371 -2.69 -3.78 3.15
C SER A 371 -2.07 -2.42 3.47
N GLY A 372 -1.75 -1.65 2.43
CA GLY A 372 -1.08 -0.34 2.52
C GLY A 372 -2.01 0.86 2.33
N ALA A 373 -3.31 0.69 2.52
CA ALA A 373 -4.30 1.77 2.35
C ALA A 373 -4.75 2.40 3.69
N GLY A 374 -3.87 2.48 4.68
CA GLY A 374 -4.24 2.99 6.01
C GLY A 374 -4.53 4.49 6.08
N SER A 375 -3.99 5.28 5.15
CA SER A 375 -4.22 6.75 5.09
C SER A 375 -4.08 7.38 3.70
N LYS A 376 -3.88 6.56 2.68
CA LYS A 376 -3.67 6.97 1.29
C LYS A 376 -4.20 5.90 0.37
N THR A 377 -4.59 6.32 -0.83
CA THR A 377 -5.11 5.44 -1.87
C THR A 377 -4.48 5.74 -3.23
N SER A 378 -4.21 4.69 -4.00
CA SER A 378 -3.73 4.74 -5.37
C SER A 378 -4.61 3.90 -6.28
N PRO A 379 -4.67 4.19 -7.59
CA PRO A 379 -5.36 3.32 -8.54
C PRO A 379 -4.73 1.92 -8.57
N VAL A 380 -5.58 0.90 -8.63
CA VAL A 380 -5.18 -0.52 -8.70
C VAL A 380 -5.76 -1.16 -9.96
N LYS A 381 -5.12 -2.22 -10.44
CA LYS A 381 -5.65 -3.09 -11.51
C LYS A 381 -5.76 -4.52 -10.97
N HIS A 382 -6.53 -5.38 -11.64
CA HIS A 382 -6.49 -6.82 -11.38
C HIS A 382 -5.69 -7.56 -12.44
N GLY A 383 -4.98 -8.61 -12.01
CA GLY A 383 -4.29 -9.57 -12.85
C GLY A 383 -4.79 -11.00 -12.62
N ALA A 384 -4.08 -11.97 -13.21
CA ALA A 384 -4.50 -13.38 -13.17
C ALA A 384 -4.51 -13.98 -11.76
N ASN A 385 -3.66 -13.49 -10.86
CA ASN A 385 -3.58 -13.94 -9.47
C ASN A 385 -4.39 -13.07 -8.50
N THR A 386 -5.07 -12.00 -8.95
CA THR A 386 -5.91 -11.18 -8.06
C THR A 386 -7.14 -11.97 -7.61
N LEU A 387 -7.35 -12.05 -6.30
CA LEU A 387 -8.55 -12.61 -5.66
C LEU A 387 -9.52 -11.47 -5.32
N PHE A 388 -8.96 -10.36 -4.86
CA PHE A 388 -9.68 -9.13 -4.52
C PHE A 388 -8.77 -7.91 -4.65
N ASP A 389 -9.32 -6.77 -5.08
CA ASP A 389 -8.66 -5.46 -5.01
C ASP A 389 -9.66 -4.33 -4.77
N THR A 390 -9.21 -3.28 -4.09
CA THR A 390 -9.93 -2.00 -3.95
C THR A 390 -8.94 -0.85 -3.80
N TYR A 391 -9.36 0.34 -4.24
CA TYR A 391 -8.64 1.59 -4.01
C TYR A 391 -9.15 2.36 -2.79
N GLY A 392 -9.98 1.76 -1.92
CA GLY A 392 -10.47 2.40 -0.70
C GLY A 392 -9.52 2.32 0.49
N GLU A 393 -9.67 3.24 1.44
CA GLU A 393 -8.91 3.18 2.71
C GLU A 393 -9.39 2.03 3.60
N GLY A 394 -8.47 1.46 4.37
CA GLY A 394 -8.78 0.34 5.24
C GLY A 394 -7.60 -0.54 5.62
N PHE A 395 -7.91 -1.77 6.00
CA PHE A 395 -6.94 -2.76 6.49
C PHE A 395 -7.50 -4.19 6.39
N MET A 396 -6.69 -5.20 6.70
CA MET A 396 -7.11 -6.60 6.68
C MET A 396 -7.07 -7.24 8.06
N ILE A 397 -7.94 -8.24 8.28
CA ILE A 397 -7.97 -9.05 9.49
C ILE A 397 -7.86 -10.51 9.08
N VAL A 398 -6.94 -11.24 9.70
CA VAL A 398 -6.79 -12.70 9.58
C VAL A 398 -7.16 -13.32 10.92
N ASP A 399 -8.25 -14.08 10.94
CA ASP A 399 -8.76 -14.77 12.13
C ASP A 399 -8.52 -16.27 12.00
N PHE A 400 -7.93 -16.86 13.04
CA PHE A 400 -7.81 -18.30 13.24
C PHE A 400 -8.97 -18.73 14.15
N LEU A 401 -9.66 -19.80 13.79
CA LEU A 401 -10.85 -20.27 14.48
C LEU A 401 -10.60 -21.62 15.15
N ASN A 402 -11.40 -21.92 16.17
CA ASN A 402 -11.34 -23.17 16.93
C ASN A 402 -11.73 -24.44 16.14
N ASP A 403 -12.18 -24.30 14.89
CA ASP A 403 -12.49 -25.38 13.95
C ASP A 403 -11.41 -25.52 12.86
N ASP A 404 -10.20 -25.04 13.14
CA ASP A 404 -9.02 -25.04 12.28
C ASP A 404 -9.14 -24.16 11.03
N ARG A 405 -10.24 -23.42 10.85
CA ARG A 405 -10.38 -22.47 9.74
C ARG A 405 -9.63 -21.17 10.00
N VAL A 406 -9.10 -20.60 8.93
CA VAL A 406 -8.48 -19.29 8.87
C VAL A 406 -9.27 -18.44 7.90
N THR A 407 -9.80 -17.33 8.39
CA THR A 407 -10.63 -16.41 7.61
C THR A 407 -9.92 -15.08 7.41
N LEU A 408 -9.94 -14.58 6.18
CA LEU A 408 -9.53 -13.24 5.83
C LEU A 408 -10.76 -12.33 5.77
N ARG A 409 -10.64 -11.11 6.28
CA ARG A 409 -11.59 -10.02 6.07
C ARG A 409 -10.86 -8.76 5.64
N VAL A 410 -11.34 -8.11 4.58
CA VAL A 410 -10.87 -6.78 4.16
C VAL A 410 -11.87 -5.76 4.68
N ILE A 411 -11.38 -4.82 5.48
CA ILE A 411 -12.16 -3.74 6.09
C ILE A 411 -11.91 -2.46 5.30
N THR A 412 -12.98 -1.75 4.94
CA THR A 412 -12.93 -0.43 4.27
C THR A 412 -13.60 0.64 5.10
N THR A 413 -13.17 1.89 4.96
CA THR A 413 -13.53 2.98 5.89
C THR A 413 -14.05 4.24 5.24
N ASP A 414 -13.96 4.37 3.91
CA ASP A 414 -14.35 5.59 3.17
C ASP A 414 -15.80 6.04 3.39
N ASP A 415 -16.73 5.10 3.64
CA ASP A 415 -18.17 5.37 3.82
C ASP A 415 -18.79 4.62 5.01
N ALA A 416 -17.97 4.16 5.97
CA ALA A 416 -18.41 3.23 7.01
C ALA A 416 -18.56 3.88 8.41
N PRO A 417 -19.48 3.36 9.26
CA PRO A 417 -19.56 3.76 10.68
C PRO A 417 -18.29 3.36 11.45
N ASP A 418 -18.17 3.85 12.69
CA ASP A 418 -17.06 3.53 13.59
C ASP A 418 -16.86 1.98 13.67
N GLY A 419 -15.74 1.49 13.13
CA GLY A 419 -15.46 0.04 13.00
C GLY A 419 -15.18 -0.44 11.57
N GLY A 420 -15.53 0.34 10.54
CA GLY A 420 -15.31 -0.03 9.14
C GLY A 420 -16.24 -1.13 8.64
N ALA A 421 -16.45 -1.18 7.32
CA ALA A 421 -17.29 -2.17 6.65
C ALA A 421 -16.45 -3.34 6.12
N VAL A 422 -16.94 -4.57 6.28
CA VAL A 422 -16.33 -5.73 5.62
C VAL A 422 -16.63 -5.63 4.12
N ALA A 423 -15.60 -5.40 3.31
CA ALA A 423 -15.70 -5.30 1.85
C ALA A 423 -15.52 -6.67 1.17
N PHE A 424 -14.72 -7.55 1.76
CA PHE A 424 -14.44 -8.88 1.25
C PHE A 424 -14.08 -9.84 2.38
N THR A 425 -14.35 -11.11 2.16
CA THR A 425 -13.91 -12.18 3.06
C THR A 425 -13.74 -13.49 2.30
N MET A 426 -12.85 -14.33 2.80
CA MET A 426 -12.47 -15.61 2.21
C MET A 426 -11.90 -16.54 3.28
N ASP A 427 -12.24 -17.84 3.19
CA ASP A 427 -11.53 -18.88 3.93
C ASP A 427 -10.20 -19.17 3.23
N LEU A 428 -9.09 -19.11 3.97
CA LEU A 428 -7.74 -19.28 3.43
C LEU A 428 -7.27 -20.74 3.40
N ASP A 429 -7.96 -21.67 4.07
CA ASP A 429 -7.60 -23.09 4.13
C ASP A 429 -8.21 -23.96 3.00
N GLY A 430 -8.66 -23.33 1.91
CA GLY A 430 -9.36 -23.97 0.78
C GLY A 430 -8.48 -24.78 -0.16
#